data_AF-A0A8S8Z9J9-F1
#
_entry.id   AF-A0A8S8Z9J9-F1
#
_cell.length_a   1.000
_cell.length_b   1.000
_cell.length_c   1.000
_cell.angle_alpha   90.00
_cell.angle_beta   90.00
_cell.angle_gamma   90.00
#
_symmetry.space_group_name_H-M   'P 1'
#
loop_
_entity.id
_entity.type
_entity.pdbx_description
1 polymer ?
#
loop_
_entity_poly.entity_id
_entity_poly.type
_entity_poly.pdbx_seq_one_letter_code
_entity_poly.pdbx_strand_id
1 'polypeptide(L)'
;MTKSKLGVYSDVFRENMLDIFELKTVEELEEALIKYNEDDTYGAKKYAYEGLYYYRTLDPYVVDSIGQGEADKLYALMEKAMDISDSANDGVSIADLKVQMKDTKKEVEKIVMKHNGIAGTPEALALAGIADRLHLVKVEYVDAIDGTGAIINDMEYAETVAFAHGAVEIADENAEVLKALGASNFSTLQSQLASIASDVDDKVKISTVLKQADEATLTVKNLQANAGEGGANLGGYFDTIDRLLITCTSSIC
;
A
#
# COMPACT_ATOMS: atom_id res chain seq x y z
N MET A 1 0.32 11.78 41.04
CA MET A 1 1.51 11.29 40.32
C MET A 1 1.49 11.93 38.94
N THR A 2 2.50 12.74 38.62
CA THR A 2 2.66 13.32 37.28
C THR A 2 3.03 12.19 36.32
N LYS A 3 2.16 11.87 35.34
CA LYS A 3 2.51 10.91 34.28
C LYS A 3 3.83 11.34 33.65
N SER A 4 4.77 10.41 33.47
CA SER A 4 6.00 10.70 32.73
C SER A 4 5.63 11.18 31.32
N LYS A 5 6.46 12.02 30.70
CA LYS A 5 6.25 12.43 29.30
C LYS A 5 6.04 11.19 28.40
N LEU A 6 6.79 10.12 28.65
CA LEU A 6 6.64 8.84 27.95
C LEU A 6 5.23 8.21 28.11
N GLY A 7 4.62 8.30 29.30
CA GLY A 7 3.24 7.81 29.54
C GLY A 7 2.13 8.79 29.17
N VAL A 8 2.49 10.01 28.74
CA VAL A 8 1.55 10.97 28.13
C VAL A 8 1.53 10.80 26.62
N TYR A 9 2.68 10.52 26.01
CA TYR A 9 2.81 10.32 24.57
C TYR A 9 2.73 8.84 24.14
N SER A 10 2.58 7.89 25.08
CA SER A 10 2.60 6.46 24.78
C SER A 10 1.56 6.04 23.75
N ASP A 11 0.37 6.64 23.80
CA ASP A 11 -0.74 6.27 22.93
C ASP A 11 -0.52 6.82 21.52
N VAL A 12 0.01 8.05 21.42
CA VAL A 12 0.44 8.66 20.14
C VAL A 12 1.58 7.88 19.50
N PHE A 13 2.58 7.44 20.29
CA PHE A 13 3.65 6.59 19.77
C PHE A 13 3.13 5.22 19.31
N ARG A 14 2.14 4.63 20.01
CA ARG A 14 1.54 3.37 19.60
C ARG A 14 0.77 3.50 18.29
N GLU A 15 -0.07 4.54 18.17
CA GLU A 15 -0.79 4.84 16.93
C GLU A 15 0.18 5.06 15.77
N ASN A 16 1.20 5.91 15.92
CA ASN A 16 2.20 6.14 14.87
C ASN A 16 2.99 4.88 14.48
N MET A 17 3.21 3.94 15.41
CA MET A 17 3.91 2.68 15.09
C MET A 17 2.99 1.68 14.38
N LEU A 18 1.70 1.64 14.72
CA LEU A 18 0.70 0.85 13.98
C LEU A 18 0.52 1.38 12.56
N ASP A 19 0.47 2.70 12.43
CA ASP A 19 0.49 3.45 11.18
C ASP A 19 1.69 3.05 10.27
N ILE A 20 2.90 3.02 10.83
CA ILE A 20 4.11 2.55 10.12
C ILE A 20 4.00 1.07 9.76
N PHE A 21 3.43 0.25 10.64
CA PHE A 21 3.22 -1.18 10.38
C PHE A 21 2.35 -1.40 9.14
N GLU A 22 1.21 -0.70 9.06
CA GLU A 22 0.25 -0.86 7.96
C GLU A 22 0.87 -0.51 6.61
N LEU A 23 1.66 0.57 6.58
CA LEU A 23 2.33 1.05 5.38
C LEU A 23 3.51 0.13 5.01
N LYS A 24 4.48 -0.03 5.92
CA LYS A 24 5.73 -0.74 5.63
C LYS A 24 5.50 -2.22 5.34
N THR A 25 4.57 -2.88 6.02
CA THR A 25 4.33 -4.31 5.75
C THR A 25 3.86 -4.55 4.32
N VAL A 26 3.09 -3.62 3.75
CA VAL A 26 2.62 -3.72 2.36
C VAL A 26 3.71 -3.28 1.38
N GLU A 27 4.44 -2.22 1.70
CA GLU A 27 5.56 -1.69 0.91
C GLU A 27 6.65 -2.74 0.69
N GLU A 28 7.11 -3.39 1.76
CA GLU A 28 8.18 -4.40 1.72
C GLU A 28 7.80 -5.63 0.86
N LEU A 29 6.51 -6.00 0.83
CA LEU A 29 6.04 -7.06 -0.07
C LEU A 29 5.97 -6.60 -1.53
N GLU A 30 5.75 -5.31 -1.79
CA GLU A 30 5.87 -4.73 -3.13
C GLU A 30 7.34 -4.68 -3.55
N GLU A 31 8.24 -4.26 -2.67
CA GLU A 31 9.69 -4.28 -2.94
C GLU A 31 10.18 -5.70 -3.28
N ALA A 32 9.67 -6.71 -2.58
CA ALA A 32 9.95 -8.10 -2.94
C ALA A 32 9.49 -8.46 -4.36
N LEU A 33 8.31 -8.00 -4.78
CA LEU A 33 7.78 -8.19 -6.14
C LEU A 33 8.62 -7.45 -7.20
N ILE A 34 9.07 -6.23 -6.89
CA ILE A 34 9.98 -5.44 -7.73
C ILE A 34 11.28 -6.21 -7.94
N LYS A 35 11.89 -6.74 -6.88
CA LYS A 35 13.12 -7.53 -6.99
C LYS A 35 12.96 -8.80 -7.80
N TYR A 36 11.81 -9.46 -7.74
CA TYR A 36 11.53 -10.54 -8.69
C TYR A 36 11.43 -10.07 -10.15
N ASN A 37 10.95 -8.86 -10.43
CA ASN A 37 10.96 -8.29 -11.80
C ASN A 37 12.37 -8.01 -12.31
N GLU A 38 13.32 -7.77 -11.40
CA GLU A 38 14.74 -7.53 -11.67
C GLU A 38 15.56 -8.83 -11.72
N ASP A 39 14.92 -10.00 -11.65
CA ASP A 39 15.55 -11.31 -11.46
C ASP A 39 16.45 -11.40 -10.20
N ASP A 40 16.23 -10.52 -9.21
CA ASP A 40 16.96 -10.46 -7.94
C ASP A 40 16.22 -11.20 -6.81
N THR A 41 16.45 -12.51 -6.73
CA THR A 41 15.85 -13.33 -5.67
C THR A 41 16.44 -13.06 -4.28
N TYR A 42 17.66 -12.51 -4.19
CA TYR A 42 18.29 -12.18 -2.91
C TYR A 42 17.69 -10.89 -2.34
N GLY A 43 17.53 -9.86 -3.16
CA GLY A 43 16.81 -8.65 -2.81
C GLY A 43 15.37 -8.97 -2.43
N ALA A 44 14.67 -9.81 -3.21
CA ALA A 44 13.29 -10.20 -2.87
C ALA A 44 13.19 -10.85 -1.49
N LYS A 45 14.16 -11.71 -1.15
CA LYS A 45 14.28 -12.30 0.18
C LYS A 45 14.55 -11.27 1.27
N LYS A 46 15.42 -10.28 1.04
CA LYS A 46 15.68 -9.21 2.01
C LYS A 46 14.37 -8.54 2.44
N TYR A 47 13.56 -8.09 1.47
CA TYR A 47 12.33 -7.35 1.75
C TYR A 47 11.22 -8.22 2.35
N ALA A 48 11.08 -9.48 1.92
CA ALA A 48 10.16 -10.41 2.58
C ALA A 48 10.49 -10.61 4.07
N TYR A 49 11.77 -10.64 4.42
CA TYR A 49 12.22 -10.71 5.81
C TYR A 49 12.02 -9.38 6.55
N GLU A 50 12.32 -8.24 5.94
CA GLU A 50 12.11 -6.90 6.53
C GLU A 50 10.63 -6.68 6.89
N GLY A 51 9.70 -7.01 5.99
CA GLY A 51 8.26 -7.00 6.28
C GLY A 51 7.88 -7.86 7.50
N LEU A 52 8.41 -9.08 7.60
CA LEU A 52 8.19 -9.93 8.78
C LEU A 52 8.80 -9.32 10.05
N TYR A 53 9.95 -8.67 9.96
CA TYR A 53 10.58 -8.01 11.11
C TYR A 53 9.77 -6.80 11.59
N TYR A 54 9.20 -5.99 10.69
CA TYR A 54 8.29 -4.92 11.05
C TYR A 54 7.07 -5.47 11.80
N TYR A 55 6.42 -6.52 11.27
CA TYR A 55 5.33 -7.19 11.97
C TYR A 55 5.74 -7.65 13.37
N ARG A 56 6.85 -8.39 13.51
CA ARG A 56 7.28 -8.96 14.80
C ARG A 56 7.65 -7.89 15.84
N THR A 57 8.18 -6.76 15.38
CA THR A 57 8.51 -5.63 16.26
C THR A 57 7.24 -5.00 16.86
N LEU A 58 6.11 -5.17 16.18
CA LEU A 58 4.85 -4.51 16.47
C LEU A 58 3.75 -5.47 16.94
N ASP A 59 4.04 -6.78 16.93
CA ASP A 59 3.11 -7.88 17.22
C ASP A 59 2.23 -7.67 18.47
N PRO A 60 2.74 -7.25 19.66
CA PRO A 60 1.86 -6.99 20.80
C PRO A 60 0.84 -5.86 20.56
N TYR A 61 1.21 -4.84 19.78
CA TYR A 61 0.32 -3.73 19.43
C TYR A 61 -0.66 -4.14 18.34
N VAL A 62 -0.20 -4.93 17.36
CA VAL A 62 -1.07 -5.47 16.30
C VAL A 62 -2.13 -6.37 16.92
N VAL A 63 -1.77 -7.28 17.83
CA VAL A 63 -2.72 -8.14 18.55
C VAL A 63 -3.76 -7.33 19.34
N ASP A 64 -3.34 -6.27 20.04
CA ASP A 64 -4.25 -5.37 20.76
C ASP A 64 -5.22 -4.64 19.81
N SER A 65 -4.80 -4.41 18.55
CA SER A 65 -5.53 -3.61 17.57
C SER A 65 -6.50 -4.42 16.71
N ILE A 66 -6.06 -5.56 16.15
CA ILE A 66 -6.86 -6.42 15.25
C ILE A 66 -7.39 -7.69 15.91
N GLY A 67 -6.97 -7.95 17.15
CA GLY A 67 -7.29 -9.16 17.89
C GLY A 67 -6.40 -10.36 17.50
N GLN A 68 -6.18 -11.25 18.46
CA GLN A 68 -5.27 -12.40 18.31
C GLN A 68 -5.53 -13.23 17.05
N GLY A 69 -6.78 -13.50 16.71
CA GLY A 69 -7.11 -14.37 15.57
C GLY A 69 -6.73 -13.79 14.21
N GLU A 70 -6.82 -12.46 14.02
CA GLU A 70 -6.36 -11.81 12.78
C GLU A 70 -4.85 -11.57 12.81
N ALA A 71 -4.28 -11.28 13.98
CA ALA A 71 -2.82 -11.21 14.16
C ALA A 71 -2.14 -12.54 13.82
N ASP A 72 -2.65 -13.67 14.29
CA ASP A 72 -2.12 -15.01 13.96
C ASP A 72 -2.15 -15.28 12.45
N LYS A 73 -3.23 -14.85 11.76
CA LYS A 73 -3.33 -14.99 10.29
C LYS A 73 -2.32 -14.11 9.58
N LEU A 74 -2.19 -12.86 10.01
CA LEU A 74 -1.25 -11.91 9.46
C LEU A 74 0.19 -12.40 9.64
N TYR A 75 0.55 -12.86 10.83
CA TYR A 75 1.84 -13.50 11.09
C TYR A 75 2.09 -14.67 10.16
N ALA A 76 1.12 -15.58 10.02
CA ALA A 76 1.25 -16.73 9.11
C ALA A 76 1.41 -16.32 7.64
N LEU A 77 0.78 -15.22 7.21
CA LEU A 77 0.98 -14.67 5.86
C LEU A 77 2.38 -14.07 5.68
N MET A 78 2.92 -13.39 6.71
CA MET A 78 4.28 -12.86 6.68
C MET A 78 5.33 -13.98 6.70
N GLU A 79 5.12 -15.04 7.49
CA GLU A 79 5.95 -16.25 7.42
C GLU A 79 5.84 -16.92 6.04
N LYS A 80 4.65 -16.97 5.45
CA LYS A 80 4.48 -17.50 4.09
C LYS A 80 5.24 -16.66 3.05
N ALA A 81 5.26 -15.34 3.15
CA ALA A 81 6.04 -14.48 2.27
C ALA A 81 7.55 -14.78 2.37
N MET A 82 8.04 -14.97 3.60
CA MET A 82 9.40 -15.43 3.88
C MET A 82 9.67 -16.79 3.21
N ASP A 83 8.81 -17.78 3.41
CA ASP A 83 8.94 -19.12 2.83
C ASP A 83 8.93 -19.10 1.29
N ILE A 84 8.07 -18.28 0.67
CA ILE A 84 8.07 -18.06 -0.77
C ILE A 84 9.46 -17.58 -1.22
N SER A 85 10.01 -16.57 -0.54
CA SER A 85 11.32 -16.05 -0.88
C SER A 85 12.45 -17.06 -0.72
N ASP A 86 12.37 -17.93 0.29
CA ASP A 86 13.35 -19.00 0.51
C ASP A 86 13.29 -20.10 -0.56
N SER A 87 12.09 -20.39 -1.06
CA SER A 87 11.87 -21.41 -2.10
C SER A 87 12.53 -21.09 -3.45
N ALA A 88 13.00 -19.86 -3.66
CA ALA A 88 13.85 -19.51 -4.79
C ALA A 88 15.12 -20.38 -4.85
N ASN A 89 15.65 -20.79 -3.69
CA ASN A 89 16.80 -21.69 -3.60
C ASN A 89 16.46 -23.16 -3.92
N ASP A 90 15.17 -23.49 -3.94
CA ASP A 90 14.65 -24.84 -4.18
C ASP A 90 14.24 -25.07 -5.65
N GLY A 91 14.53 -24.11 -6.53
CA GLY A 91 14.31 -24.22 -7.98
C GLY A 91 12.90 -23.82 -8.44
N VAL A 92 12.11 -23.15 -7.59
CA VAL A 92 10.84 -22.52 -8.00
C VAL A 92 11.12 -21.39 -8.99
N SER A 93 10.31 -21.28 -10.05
CA SER A 93 10.52 -20.26 -11.07
C SER A 93 10.16 -18.86 -10.55
N ILE A 94 10.86 -17.82 -11.02
CA ILE A 94 10.57 -16.43 -10.64
C ILE A 94 9.12 -16.05 -10.98
N ALA A 95 8.58 -16.56 -12.08
CA ALA A 95 7.18 -16.34 -12.43
C ALA A 95 6.21 -16.90 -11.36
N ASP A 96 6.48 -18.10 -10.86
CA ASP A 96 5.66 -18.71 -9.81
C ASP A 96 5.86 -18.02 -8.46
N LEU A 97 7.08 -17.57 -8.15
CA LEU A 97 7.37 -16.79 -6.95
C LEU A 97 6.59 -15.48 -6.93
N LYS A 98 6.56 -14.77 -8.06
CA LYS A 98 5.79 -13.52 -8.21
C LYS A 98 4.31 -13.74 -7.97
N VAL A 99 3.72 -14.77 -8.57
CA VAL A 99 2.29 -15.07 -8.38
C VAL A 99 2.00 -15.36 -6.91
N GLN A 100 2.79 -16.22 -6.28
CA GLN A 100 2.61 -16.58 -4.87
C GLN A 100 2.78 -15.38 -3.92
N MET A 101 3.78 -14.53 -4.19
CA MET A 101 4.04 -13.32 -3.40
C MET A 101 2.90 -12.31 -3.59
N LYS A 102 2.43 -12.09 -4.82
CA LYS A 102 1.30 -11.21 -5.13
C LYS A 102 0.02 -11.67 -4.45
N ASP A 103 -0.28 -12.96 -4.48
CA ASP A 103 -1.45 -13.53 -3.80
C ASP A 103 -1.35 -13.38 -2.27
N THR A 104 -0.15 -13.58 -1.72
CA THR A 104 0.08 -13.42 -0.27
C THR A 104 -0.06 -11.96 0.15
N LYS A 105 0.51 -11.03 -0.63
CA LYS A 105 0.36 -9.58 -0.43
C LYS A 105 -1.10 -9.13 -0.44
N LYS A 106 -1.89 -9.63 -1.39
CA LYS A 106 -3.34 -9.35 -1.46
C LYS A 106 -4.08 -9.76 -0.18
N GLU A 107 -3.71 -10.87 0.45
CA GLU A 107 -4.32 -11.30 1.72
C GLU A 107 -3.86 -10.44 2.91
N VAL A 108 -2.59 -10.02 2.93
CA VAL A 108 -2.06 -9.07 3.94
C VAL A 108 -2.80 -7.74 3.85
N GLU A 109 -2.93 -7.18 2.66
CA GLU A 109 -3.64 -5.91 2.41
C GLU A 109 -5.10 -5.98 2.85
N LYS A 110 -5.78 -7.12 2.65
CA LYS A 110 -7.16 -7.30 3.14
C LYS A 110 -7.25 -7.22 4.66
N ILE A 111 -6.27 -7.70 5.40
CA ILE A 111 -6.25 -7.62 6.87
C ILE A 111 -6.05 -6.17 7.30
N VAL A 112 -5.07 -5.47 6.71
CA VAL A 112 -4.79 -4.04 6.96
C VAL A 112 -6.03 -3.18 6.66
N MET A 113 -6.67 -3.40 5.51
CA MET A 113 -7.88 -2.65 5.13
C MET A 113 -9.03 -2.91 6.10
N LYS A 114 -9.29 -4.16 6.47
CA LYS A 114 -10.34 -4.50 7.46
C LYS A 114 -10.06 -3.89 8.83
N HIS A 115 -8.80 -3.87 9.24
CA HIS A 115 -8.39 -3.20 10.48
C HIS A 115 -8.84 -1.74 10.48
N ASN A 116 -8.61 -1.06 9.37
CA ASN A 116 -9.02 0.32 9.18
C ASN A 116 -10.52 0.53 8.87
N GLY A 117 -11.34 -0.48 9.18
CA GLY A 117 -12.79 -0.41 9.04
C GLY A 117 -13.32 -0.58 7.63
N ILE A 118 -12.47 -0.85 6.64
CA ILE A 118 -12.91 -1.10 5.26
C ILE A 118 -13.79 -2.34 5.23
N ALA A 119 -14.95 -2.20 4.60
CA ALA A 119 -15.82 -3.35 4.37
C ALA A 119 -15.08 -4.38 3.52
N GLY A 120 -15.15 -5.66 3.88
CA GLY A 120 -14.52 -6.74 3.12
C GLY A 120 -15.18 -7.05 1.77
N THR A 121 -15.96 -6.13 1.21
CA THR A 121 -16.59 -6.31 -0.10
C THR A 121 -15.57 -6.06 -1.22
N PRO A 122 -15.70 -6.72 -2.37
CA PRO A 122 -14.74 -6.58 -3.48
C PRO A 122 -14.54 -5.13 -3.92
N GLU A 123 -15.63 -4.37 -4.04
CA GLU A 123 -15.59 -2.98 -4.46
C GLU A 123 -14.93 -2.05 -3.43
N ALA A 124 -15.14 -2.29 -2.13
CA ALA A 124 -14.53 -1.47 -1.08
C ALA A 124 -13.02 -1.73 -0.98
N LEU A 125 -12.61 -3.01 -1.04
CA LEU A 125 -11.20 -3.39 -1.06
C LEU A 125 -10.48 -2.87 -2.31
N ALA A 126 -11.13 -2.90 -3.48
CA ALA A 126 -10.54 -2.37 -4.71
C ALA A 126 -10.35 -0.85 -4.64
N LEU A 127 -11.34 -0.09 -4.16
CA LEU A 127 -11.22 1.37 -4.01
C LEU A 127 -10.17 1.76 -2.95
N ALA A 128 -10.09 1.03 -1.83
CA ALA A 128 -9.04 1.22 -0.83
C ALA A 128 -7.65 0.93 -1.42
N GLY A 129 -7.48 -0.18 -2.13
CA GLY A 129 -6.21 -0.53 -2.76
C GLY A 129 -5.75 0.53 -3.77
N ILE A 130 -6.64 1.03 -4.61
CA ILE A 130 -6.31 2.12 -5.55
C ILE A 130 -5.89 3.39 -4.79
N ALA A 131 -6.59 3.73 -3.71
CA ALA A 131 -6.26 4.87 -2.88
C ALA A 131 -4.86 4.77 -2.26
N ASP A 132 -4.51 3.60 -1.72
CA ASP A 132 -3.18 3.35 -1.14
C ASP A 132 -2.08 3.56 -2.15
N ARG A 133 -2.23 3.01 -3.35
CA ARG A 133 -1.23 3.15 -4.41
C ARG A 133 -1.10 4.59 -4.87
N LEU A 134 -2.21 5.31 -5.04
CA LEU A 134 -2.19 6.74 -5.37
C LEU A 134 -1.47 7.55 -4.30
N HIS A 135 -1.65 7.18 -3.03
CA HIS A 135 -0.96 7.82 -1.93
C HIS A 135 0.55 7.49 -1.94
N LEU A 136 0.93 6.24 -2.08
CA LEU A 136 2.33 5.81 -2.16
C LEU A 136 3.05 6.45 -3.35
N VAL A 137 2.39 6.56 -4.52
CA VAL A 137 2.92 7.35 -5.65
C VAL A 137 3.23 8.79 -5.25
N LYS A 138 2.42 9.42 -4.40
CA LYS A 138 2.68 10.80 -3.96
C LYS A 138 3.86 10.90 -3.01
N VAL A 139 4.08 9.89 -2.17
CA VAL A 139 5.15 9.86 -1.18
C VAL A 139 6.46 9.57 -1.90
N GLU A 140 6.58 8.41 -2.55
CA GLU A 140 7.85 7.95 -3.10
C GLU A 140 8.31 8.81 -4.28
N TYR A 141 7.40 9.36 -5.08
CA TYR A 141 7.83 10.12 -6.25
C TYR A 141 8.56 11.43 -5.91
N VAL A 142 8.28 12.00 -4.74
CA VAL A 142 8.97 13.20 -4.25
C VAL A 142 10.42 12.88 -3.89
N ASP A 143 10.67 11.68 -3.37
CA ASP A 143 11.99 11.22 -2.94
C ASP A 143 12.74 10.47 -4.07
N ALA A 144 12.02 10.04 -5.10
CA ALA A 144 12.53 9.35 -6.29
C ALA A 144 13.20 10.26 -7.31
N ILE A 145 12.61 11.43 -7.60
CA ILE A 145 13.08 12.33 -8.66
C ILE A 145 13.32 13.76 -8.15
N ASP A 146 14.24 14.49 -8.79
CA ASP A 146 14.42 15.92 -8.50
C ASP A 146 13.49 16.81 -9.34
N GLY A 147 13.53 18.12 -9.09
CA GLY A 147 12.74 19.12 -9.82
C GLY A 147 13.05 19.24 -11.32
N THR A 148 14.08 18.55 -11.82
CA THR A 148 14.44 18.48 -13.25
C THR A 148 13.95 17.21 -13.94
N GLY A 149 13.43 16.23 -13.19
CA GLY A 149 13.02 14.92 -13.70
C GLY A 149 14.17 13.90 -13.72
N ALA A 150 15.30 14.19 -13.07
CA ALA A 150 16.38 13.22 -12.89
C ALA A 150 16.03 12.30 -11.71
N ILE A 151 16.27 10.99 -11.86
CA ILE A 151 16.14 10.03 -10.76
C ILE A 151 17.28 10.30 -9.76
N ILE A 152 16.92 10.53 -8.50
CA ILE A 152 17.85 10.74 -7.38
C ILE A 152 17.84 9.56 -6.40
N ASN A 153 16.79 8.74 -6.43
CA ASN A 153 16.70 7.48 -5.71
C ASN A 153 16.04 6.42 -6.59
N ASP A 154 16.84 5.46 -7.08
CA ASP A 154 16.37 4.42 -8.00
C ASP A 154 15.35 3.47 -7.35
N MET A 155 15.44 3.27 -6.03
CA MET A 155 14.54 2.38 -5.27
C MET A 155 13.14 2.99 -5.19
N GLU A 156 13.05 4.21 -4.70
CA GLU A 156 11.80 4.98 -4.61
C GLU A 156 11.16 5.18 -5.99
N TYR A 157 11.99 5.34 -7.04
CA TYR A 157 11.47 5.44 -8.40
C TYR A 157 10.85 4.12 -8.87
N ALA A 158 11.53 2.98 -8.64
CA ALA A 158 11.02 1.66 -8.99
C ALA A 158 9.71 1.35 -8.23
N GLU A 159 9.64 1.74 -6.97
CA GLU A 159 8.44 1.64 -6.14
C GLU A 159 7.31 2.52 -6.66
N THR A 160 7.59 3.79 -6.97
CA THR A 160 6.59 4.68 -7.57
C THR A 160 5.99 4.07 -8.85
N VAL A 161 6.84 3.51 -9.71
CA VAL A 161 6.40 2.81 -10.93
C VAL A 161 5.51 1.63 -10.56
N ALA A 162 5.93 0.77 -9.64
CA ALA A 162 5.14 -0.38 -9.20
C ALA A 162 3.78 0.03 -8.60
N PHE A 163 3.73 1.08 -7.79
CA PHE A 163 2.48 1.58 -7.22
C PHE A 163 1.56 2.17 -8.29
N ALA A 164 2.09 2.99 -9.20
CA ALA A 164 1.28 3.60 -10.26
C ALA A 164 0.66 2.54 -11.18
N HIS A 165 1.45 1.56 -11.62
CA HIS A 165 0.97 0.44 -12.43
C HIS A 165 0.08 -0.52 -11.63
N GLY A 166 0.36 -0.73 -10.34
CA GLY A 166 -0.47 -1.53 -9.43
C GLY A 166 -1.87 -0.94 -9.25
N ALA A 167 -2.02 0.39 -9.20
CA ALA A 167 -3.33 1.03 -9.17
C ALA A 167 -4.15 0.73 -10.44
N VAL A 168 -3.50 0.79 -11.62
CA VAL A 168 -4.13 0.42 -12.90
C VAL A 168 -4.57 -1.04 -12.86
N GLU A 169 -3.70 -1.94 -12.41
CA GLU A 169 -3.99 -3.36 -12.31
C GLU A 169 -5.19 -3.65 -11.39
N ILE A 170 -5.26 -3.03 -10.22
CA ILE A 170 -6.41 -3.18 -9.32
C ILE A 170 -7.70 -2.71 -9.99
N ALA A 171 -7.66 -1.57 -10.69
CA ALA A 171 -8.83 -1.04 -11.39
C ALA A 171 -9.32 -2.00 -12.49
N ASP A 172 -8.40 -2.59 -13.25
CA ASP A 172 -8.71 -3.50 -14.35
C ASP A 172 -9.20 -4.86 -13.86
N GLU A 173 -8.54 -5.45 -12.84
CA GLU A 173 -8.96 -6.71 -12.21
C GLU A 173 -10.37 -6.60 -11.59
N ASN A 174 -10.78 -5.41 -11.16
CA ASN A 174 -12.06 -5.15 -10.50
C ASN A 174 -13.04 -4.35 -11.38
N ALA A 175 -12.82 -4.29 -12.70
CA ALA A 175 -13.56 -3.42 -13.60
C ALA A 175 -15.08 -3.64 -13.56
N GLU A 176 -15.53 -4.89 -13.45
CA GLU A 176 -16.97 -5.22 -13.40
C GLU A 176 -17.65 -4.60 -12.17
N VAL A 177 -17.07 -4.76 -10.98
CA VAL A 177 -17.66 -4.27 -9.73
C VAL A 177 -17.54 -2.75 -9.61
N LEU A 178 -16.43 -2.17 -10.05
CA LEU A 178 -16.23 -0.71 -10.01
C LEU A 178 -17.09 0.02 -11.04
N LYS A 179 -17.30 -0.55 -12.22
CA LYS A 179 -18.20 0.00 -13.23
C LYS A 179 -19.66 0.01 -12.75
N ALA A 180 -20.06 -0.97 -11.93
CA ALA A 180 -21.39 -1.02 -11.34
C ALA A 180 -21.65 0.14 -10.35
N LEU A 181 -20.60 0.67 -9.70
CA LEU A 181 -20.70 1.86 -8.84
C LEU A 181 -20.87 3.15 -9.63
N GLY A 182 -20.42 3.21 -10.88
CA GLY A 182 -20.60 4.38 -11.73
C GLY A 182 -19.71 4.35 -12.96
N ALA A 183 -20.25 3.91 -14.09
CA ALA A 183 -19.48 3.72 -15.32
C ALA A 183 -18.72 4.97 -15.81
N SER A 184 -19.31 6.17 -15.65
CA SER A 184 -18.64 7.42 -16.04
C SER A 184 -17.43 7.70 -15.13
N ASN A 185 -17.62 7.66 -13.81
CA ASN A 185 -16.53 7.90 -12.86
C ASN A 185 -15.45 6.83 -12.98
N PHE A 186 -15.83 5.58 -13.22
CA PHE A 186 -14.86 4.50 -13.42
C PHE A 186 -14.03 4.69 -14.69
N SER A 187 -14.64 5.09 -15.82
CA SER A 187 -13.89 5.40 -17.03
C SER A 187 -12.96 6.60 -16.86
N THR A 188 -13.37 7.61 -16.09
CA THR A 188 -12.50 8.73 -15.70
C THR A 188 -11.35 8.25 -14.85
N LEU A 189 -11.61 7.42 -13.83
CA LEU A 189 -10.58 6.86 -12.96
C LEU A 189 -9.55 6.06 -13.76
N GLN A 190 -9.98 5.13 -14.62
CA GLN A 190 -9.06 4.35 -15.47
C GLN A 190 -8.17 5.25 -16.33
N SER A 191 -8.73 6.33 -16.89
CA SER A 191 -7.95 7.28 -17.70
C SER A 191 -6.94 8.05 -16.84
N GLN A 192 -7.32 8.45 -15.63
CA GLN A 192 -6.42 9.12 -14.69
C GLN A 192 -5.28 8.20 -14.24
N LEU A 193 -5.58 6.94 -13.87
CA LEU A 193 -4.59 5.97 -13.43
C LEU A 193 -3.57 5.66 -14.55
N ALA A 194 -4.05 5.44 -15.77
CA ALA A 194 -3.17 5.23 -16.92
C ALA A 194 -2.29 6.45 -17.23
N SER A 195 -2.82 7.67 -17.09
CA SER A 195 -2.06 8.91 -17.24
C SER A 195 -0.97 9.04 -16.18
N ILE A 196 -1.29 8.74 -14.91
CA ILE A 196 -0.32 8.79 -13.81
C ILE A 196 0.82 7.80 -14.05
N ALA A 197 0.49 6.54 -14.41
CA ALA A 197 1.49 5.53 -14.70
C ALA A 197 2.43 5.96 -15.84
N SER A 198 1.87 6.47 -16.94
CA SER A 198 2.66 7.00 -18.07
C SER A 198 3.54 8.19 -17.65
N ASP A 199 2.99 9.13 -16.87
CA ASP A 199 3.72 10.33 -16.44
C ASP A 199 4.86 9.99 -15.47
N VAL A 200 4.68 8.97 -14.61
CA VAL A 200 5.76 8.44 -13.76
C VAL A 200 6.85 7.80 -14.62
N ASP A 201 6.49 6.97 -15.60
CA ASP A 201 7.45 6.34 -16.53
C ASP A 201 8.27 7.40 -17.31
N ASP A 202 7.59 8.47 -17.73
CA ASP A 202 8.15 9.60 -18.48
C ASP A 202 8.86 10.64 -17.59
N LYS A 203 8.94 10.41 -16.27
CA LYS A 203 9.62 11.29 -15.30
C LYS A 203 9.07 12.72 -15.34
N VAL A 204 7.75 12.83 -15.52
CA VAL A 204 7.05 14.12 -15.54
C VAL A 204 7.18 14.80 -14.19
N LYS A 205 7.17 16.14 -14.17
CA LYS A 205 7.36 16.96 -12.96
C LYS A 205 6.49 16.47 -11.79
N ILE A 206 7.10 16.39 -10.60
CA ILE A 206 6.46 16.02 -9.32
C ILE A 206 5.09 16.69 -9.16
N SER A 207 5.01 18.02 -9.33
CA SER A 207 3.76 18.77 -9.15
C SER A 207 2.61 18.32 -10.06
N THR A 208 2.93 17.81 -11.25
CA THR A 208 1.93 17.30 -12.19
C THR A 208 1.42 15.94 -11.75
N VAL A 209 2.32 15.01 -11.42
CA VAL A 209 1.96 13.67 -10.94
C VAL A 209 1.16 13.74 -9.65
N LEU A 210 1.59 14.58 -8.68
CA LEU A 210 0.88 14.73 -7.41
C LEU A 210 -0.52 15.30 -7.60
N LYS A 211 -0.67 16.30 -8.49
CA LYS A 211 -1.97 16.87 -8.81
C LYS A 211 -2.89 15.83 -9.45
N GLN A 212 -2.38 15.00 -10.37
CA GLN A 212 -3.17 13.93 -10.97
C GLN A 212 -3.58 12.88 -9.94
N ALA A 213 -2.69 12.51 -9.03
CA ALA A 213 -3.01 11.59 -7.95
C ALA A 213 -4.09 12.13 -7.01
N ASP A 214 -4.07 13.43 -6.69
CA ASP A 214 -5.15 14.10 -5.94
C ASP A 214 -6.48 14.07 -6.71
N GLU A 215 -6.46 14.37 -8.01
CA GLU A 215 -7.65 14.32 -8.87
C GLU A 215 -8.21 12.90 -8.99
N ALA A 216 -7.35 11.88 -9.09
CA ALA A 216 -7.75 10.48 -9.11
C ALA A 216 -8.37 10.07 -7.77
N THR A 217 -7.77 10.49 -6.64
CA THR A 217 -8.28 10.25 -5.29
C THR A 217 -9.69 10.81 -5.11
N LEU A 218 -9.99 11.99 -5.66
CA LEU A 218 -11.34 12.54 -5.67
C LEU A 218 -12.31 11.68 -6.48
N THR A 219 -11.89 11.13 -7.61
CA THR A 219 -12.72 10.20 -8.41
C THR A 219 -12.99 8.90 -7.65
N VAL A 220 -12.00 8.36 -6.92
CA VAL A 220 -12.19 7.20 -6.03
C VAL A 220 -13.24 7.52 -4.96
N LYS A 221 -13.17 8.68 -4.30
CA LYS A 221 -14.19 9.15 -3.34
C LYS A 221 -15.58 9.27 -3.96
N ASN A 222 -15.67 9.66 -5.23
CA ASN A 222 -16.96 9.71 -5.95
C ASN A 222 -17.54 8.33 -6.25
N LEU A 223 -16.72 7.33 -6.58
CA LEU A 223 -17.17 5.94 -6.76
C LEU A 223 -17.60 5.33 -5.43
N GLN A 224 -16.84 5.60 -4.37
CA GLN A 224 -17.14 5.18 -3.00
C GLN A 224 -18.53 5.65 -2.56
N ALA A 225 -18.92 6.89 -2.86
CA ALA A 225 -20.23 7.42 -2.48
C ALA A 225 -21.41 6.58 -3.02
N ASN A 226 -21.17 5.82 -4.10
CA ASN A 226 -22.17 4.93 -4.71
C ASN A 226 -22.11 3.48 -4.20
N ALA A 227 -21.14 3.13 -3.35
CA ALA A 227 -20.93 1.77 -2.83
C ALA A 227 -21.76 1.43 -1.56
N GLY A 228 -22.71 2.29 -1.17
CA GLY A 228 -23.58 2.04 -0.02
C GLY A 228 -22.84 1.99 1.32
N GLU A 229 -23.32 1.19 2.29
CA GLU A 229 -22.71 1.07 3.63
C GLU A 229 -21.24 0.60 3.57
N GLY A 230 -20.87 -0.24 2.58
CA GLY A 230 -19.48 -0.64 2.36
C GLY A 230 -18.58 0.51 1.89
N GLY A 231 -19.16 1.47 1.16
CA GLY A 231 -18.53 2.73 0.79
C GLY A 231 -18.38 3.71 1.95
N ALA A 232 -19.28 3.71 2.93
CA ALA A 232 -19.27 4.70 4.01
C ALA A 232 -18.01 4.64 4.88
N ASN A 233 -17.44 3.45 5.11
CA ASN A 233 -16.26 3.28 5.95
C ASN A 233 -14.93 3.61 5.26
N LEU A 234 -14.90 3.67 3.92
CA LEU A 234 -13.72 4.14 3.17
C LEU A 234 -13.37 5.60 3.49
N GLY A 235 -14.32 6.43 3.95
CA GLY A 235 -14.06 7.83 4.24
C GLY A 235 -13.08 8.01 5.39
N GLY A 236 -13.25 7.21 6.46
CA GLY A 236 -12.30 7.19 7.58
C GLY A 236 -10.94 6.64 7.20
N TYR A 237 -10.89 5.73 6.22
CA TYR A 237 -9.62 5.20 5.68
C TYR A 237 -8.81 6.26 4.95
N PHE A 238 -9.45 7.05 4.09
CA PHE A 238 -8.80 8.21 3.47
C PHE A 238 -8.29 9.19 4.52
N ASP A 239 -9.06 9.43 5.58
CA ASP A 239 -8.63 10.31 6.68
C ASP A 239 -7.47 9.71 7.49
N THR A 240 -7.38 8.38 7.62
CA THR A 240 -6.23 7.67 8.20
C THR A 240 -5.00 7.82 7.30
N ILE A 241 -5.12 7.61 5.99
CA ILE A 241 -4.03 7.87 5.03
C ILE A 241 -3.57 9.33 5.09
N ASP A 242 -4.51 10.28 5.13
CA ASP A 242 -4.20 11.70 5.25
C ASP A 242 -3.54 12.04 6.60
N ARG A 243 -3.81 11.26 7.66
CA ARG A 243 -3.12 11.37 8.95
C ARG A 243 -1.70 10.78 8.90
N LEU A 244 -1.52 9.61 8.29
CA LEU A 244 -0.22 8.99 8.02
C LEU A 244 0.72 10.00 7.34
N LEU A 245 0.20 10.78 6.39
CA LEU A 245 0.92 11.86 5.71
C LEU A 245 1.45 12.95 6.66
N ILE A 246 0.65 13.38 7.65
CA ILE A 246 1.03 14.46 8.58
C ILE A 246 2.02 13.97 9.64
N THR A 247 1.85 12.74 10.12
CA THR A 247 2.72 12.15 11.16
C THR A 247 4.05 11.66 10.60
N CYS A 248 4.07 11.12 9.37
CA CYS A 248 5.28 10.66 8.70
C CYS A 248 6.18 11.85 8.26
N THR A 249 5.59 12.92 7.71
CA THR A 249 6.33 14.19 7.43
C THR A 249 6.86 14.89 8.69
N SER A 250 6.33 14.55 9.86
CA SER A 250 6.82 15.05 11.15
C SER A 250 7.88 14.15 11.81
N SER A 251 8.11 12.93 11.28
CA SER A 251 8.91 11.89 11.95
C SER A 251 10.13 11.40 11.13
N ILE A 252 10.38 11.94 9.93
CA ILE A 252 11.58 11.65 9.13
C ILE A 252 12.53 12.85 9.15
N CYS A 253 13.49 12.79 10.08
CA CYS A 253 14.85 13.35 10.04
C CYS A 253 15.76 12.42 10.85
#